data_AF-A0A060N7C7-F1
#
_entry.id   AF-A0A060N7C7-F1
#
_cell.length_a   1.000
_cell.length_b   1.000
_cell.length_c   1.000
_cell.angle_alpha   90.00
_cell.angle_beta   90.00
_cell.angle_gamma   90.00
#
_symmetry.space_group_name_H-M   'P 1'
#
loop_
_entity.id
_entity.type
_entity.pdbx_description
1 polymer ?
#
loop_
_entity_poly.entity_id
_entity_poly.type
_entity_poly.pdbx_seq_one_letter_code
_entity_poly.pdbx_strand_id
1 'polypeptide(L)'
;DQYDVLGDDNKDVVMEDDDEHATTETIVMMATEPESVVQVDGEPKCCFFSFTQKFQASRIMRAQLWVHLRPADEATTVFLQISRLMPVTDGNRHIRIRSLKIDVNSGVSSWQSIDVKQVLTVWLRQPETNWGIEINAFDSRGNDLAVTSAEPGEEGLQPFMEVKISEGPKRARRDTG
;
A
#
# COMPACT_ATOMS: atom_id res chain seq x y z
N ASP A 1 -73.48 25.47 1.71
CA ASP A 1 -72.22 25.96 2.31
C ASP A 1 -71.62 24.82 3.11
N GLN A 2 -70.41 24.30 2.92
CA GLN A 2 -69.22 24.79 2.22
C GLN A 2 -68.15 23.68 2.35
N TYR A 3 -67.60 23.21 1.22
CA TYR A 3 -66.39 22.39 0.99
C TYR A 3 -66.07 21.13 1.83
N ASP A 4 -66.20 19.94 1.21
CA ASP A 4 -65.38 18.76 1.51
C ASP A 4 -64.10 18.81 0.65
N VAL A 5 -63.00 19.32 1.22
CA VAL A 5 -61.66 19.20 0.63
C VAL A 5 -61.07 17.88 1.11
N LEU A 6 -61.22 16.83 0.29
CA LEU A 6 -60.46 15.59 0.47
C LEU A 6 -59.01 15.90 0.09
N GLY A 7 -58.16 16.06 1.11
CA GLY A 7 -56.72 16.09 0.99
C GLY A 7 -56.22 14.71 0.58
N ASP A 8 -55.86 14.57 -0.69
CA ASP A 8 -55.03 13.47 -1.15
C ASP A 8 -53.58 13.95 -1.15
N ASP A 9 -52.99 13.92 0.06
CA ASP A 9 -51.55 13.99 0.27
C ASP A 9 -50.94 12.73 -0.34
N ASN A 10 -50.74 12.74 -1.66
CA ASN A 10 -49.83 11.83 -2.33
C ASN A 10 -48.40 12.24 -1.94
N LYS A 11 -48.03 11.92 -0.68
CA LYS A 11 -46.63 11.82 -0.31
C LYS A 11 -46.09 10.62 -1.07
N ASP A 12 -45.51 10.91 -2.23
CA ASP A 12 -44.53 10.04 -2.84
C ASP A 12 -43.64 9.51 -1.72
N VAL A 13 -43.75 8.21 -1.49
CA VAL A 13 -42.84 7.47 -0.64
C VAL A 13 -41.49 7.68 -1.27
N VAL A 14 -40.73 8.63 -0.73
CA VAL A 14 -39.30 8.76 -1.02
C VAL A 14 -38.74 7.42 -0.59
N MET A 15 -38.53 6.53 -1.57
CA MET A 15 -37.68 5.37 -1.39
C MET A 15 -36.35 5.99 -0.96
N GLU A 16 -36.04 5.87 0.33
CA GLU A 16 -34.68 6.08 0.79
C GLU A 16 -33.87 5.05 0.02
N ASP A 17 -33.26 5.50 -1.08
CA ASP A 17 -32.28 4.74 -1.80
C ASP A 17 -31.27 4.28 -0.74
N ASP A 18 -31.28 2.97 -0.53
CA ASP A 18 -30.34 2.20 0.29
C ASP A 18 -28.95 2.24 -0.40
N ASP A 19 -28.45 3.45 -0.59
CA ASP A 19 -27.08 3.78 -0.96
C ASP A 19 -26.21 3.71 0.30
N GLU A 20 -26.36 2.64 1.10
CA GLU A 20 -25.33 2.23 2.05
C GLU A 20 -24.17 1.58 1.28
N HIS A 21 -23.56 2.35 0.38
CA HIS A 21 -22.28 2.02 -0.21
C HIS A 21 -21.25 2.02 0.92
N ALA A 22 -20.68 0.85 1.21
CA ALA A 22 -19.63 0.70 2.22
C ALA A 22 -18.49 1.71 1.98
N THR A 23 -18.41 2.74 2.82
CA THR A 23 -17.36 3.75 2.72
C THR A 23 -16.01 3.09 2.99
N THR A 24 -15.06 3.28 2.08
CA THR A 24 -13.68 2.83 2.24
C THR A 24 -12.74 4.01 2.34
N GLU A 25 -11.81 3.95 3.29
CA GLU A 25 -10.73 4.92 3.41
C GLU A 25 -9.47 4.34 2.76
N THR A 26 -8.72 5.17 2.01
CA THR A 26 -7.46 4.78 1.38
C THR A 26 -6.32 5.55 2.02
N ILE A 27 -5.34 4.83 2.55
CA ILE A 27 -4.13 5.37 3.17
C ILE A 27 -2.96 5.09 2.23
N VAL A 28 -2.15 6.10 1.95
CA VAL A 28 -0.92 5.98 1.16
C VAL A 28 0.28 6.29 2.05
N MET A 29 1.26 5.38 2.06
CA MET A 29 2.49 5.52 2.85
C MET A 29 3.70 5.48 1.91
N MET A 30 4.42 6.59 1.83
CA MET A 30 5.65 6.67 1.04
C MET A 30 6.78 5.93 1.75
N ALA A 31 7.64 5.27 0.98
CA ALA A 31 8.86 4.69 1.52
C ALA A 31 9.82 5.79 2.00
N THR A 32 10.48 5.53 3.11
CA THR A 32 11.58 6.33 3.63
C THR A 32 12.83 5.47 3.79
N GLU A 33 13.96 6.10 4.04
CA GLU A 33 15.18 5.40 4.41
C GLU A 33 14.98 4.63 5.74
N PRO A 34 15.44 3.37 5.84
CA PRO A 34 15.38 2.61 7.07
C PRO A 34 16.45 3.07 8.08
N GLU A 35 16.34 2.58 9.32
CA GLU A 35 17.36 2.83 10.33
C GLU A 35 18.70 2.17 9.96
N SER A 36 19.81 2.78 10.34
CA SER A 36 21.16 2.27 10.01
C SER A 36 21.46 0.88 10.55
N VAL A 37 20.73 0.40 11.56
CA VAL A 37 20.87 -0.94 12.16
C VAL A 37 20.55 -2.08 11.18
N VAL A 38 19.80 -1.78 10.11
CA VAL A 38 19.48 -2.76 9.05
C VAL A 38 20.29 -2.54 7.77
N GLN A 39 21.17 -1.54 7.75
CA GLN A 39 21.99 -1.20 6.59
C GLN A 39 23.40 -1.78 6.72
N VAL A 40 23.95 -2.27 5.61
CA VAL A 40 25.35 -2.66 5.45
C VAL A 40 25.96 -1.72 4.41
N ASP A 41 27.02 -1.01 4.78
CA ASP A 41 27.69 -0.02 3.91
C ASP A 41 26.74 1.06 3.33
N GLY A 42 25.66 1.38 4.05
CA GLY A 42 24.65 2.36 3.64
C GLY A 42 23.58 1.82 2.69
N GLU A 43 23.57 0.50 2.44
CA GLU A 43 22.51 -0.16 1.67
C GLU A 43 21.70 -1.13 2.56
N PRO A 44 20.38 -1.27 2.36
CA PRO A 44 19.63 -0.58 1.32
C PRO A 44 19.20 0.83 1.76
N LYS A 45 19.17 1.78 0.83
CA LYS A 45 18.65 3.15 1.05
C LYS A 45 17.13 3.22 1.26
N CYS A 46 16.43 2.10 1.07
CA CYS A 46 14.97 1.96 1.12
C CYS A 46 14.64 0.47 1.44
N CYS A 47 13.50 0.11 2.01
CA CYS A 47 12.27 0.89 2.16
C CYS A 47 11.61 0.69 3.53
N PHE A 48 11.62 1.72 4.37
CA PHE A 48 10.85 1.74 5.60
C PHE A 48 9.48 2.41 5.39
N PHE A 49 8.44 1.88 6.02
CA PHE A 49 7.08 2.42 5.95
C PHE A 49 6.59 2.70 7.37
N SER A 50 6.31 3.97 7.66
CA SER A 50 5.83 4.41 8.98
C SER A 50 4.32 4.50 9.05
N PHE A 51 3.73 3.91 10.10
CA PHE A 51 2.29 3.93 10.36
C PHE A 51 1.92 5.09 11.29
N THR A 52 1.79 6.31 10.76
CA THR A 52 1.42 7.48 11.56
C THR A 52 -0.04 7.43 12.03
N GLN A 53 -0.92 6.85 11.21
CA GLN A 53 -2.32 6.62 11.56
C GLN A 53 -2.52 5.21 12.11
N LYS A 54 -3.06 5.12 13.33
CA LYS A 54 -3.38 3.83 13.94
C LYS A 54 -4.73 3.32 13.43
N PHE A 55 -4.70 2.37 12.51
CA PHE A 55 -5.88 1.60 12.10
C PHE A 55 -5.76 0.15 12.55
N GLN A 56 -6.91 -0.51 12.74
CA GLN A 56 -6.95 -1.90 13.18
C GLN A 56 -6.68 -2.84 12.01
N ALA A 57 -5.85 -3.87 12.25
CA ALA A 57 -5.55 -4.88 11.24
C ALA A 57 -6.80 -5.59 10.69
N SER A 58 -7.85 -5.75 11.51
CA SER A 58 -9.14 -6.34 11.12
C SER A 58 -9.89 -5.53 10.06
N ARG A 59 -9.61 -4.22 9.95
CA ARG A 59 -10.25 -3.33 8.99
C ARG A 59 -9.55 -3.30 7.63
N ILE A 60 -8.37 -3.94 7.49
CA ILE A 60 -7.66 -3.96 6.20
C ILE A 60 -8.43 -4.81 5.19
N MET A 61 -8.93 -4.15 4.14
CA MET A 61 -9.55 -4.81 2.99
C MET A 61 -8.47 -5.24 1.99
N ARG A 62 -7.57 -4.32 1.63
CA ARG A 62 -6.46 -4.55 0.68
C ARG A 62 -5.22 -3.78 1.13
N ALA A 63 -4.03 -4.33 0.88
CA ALA A 63 -2.79 -3.59 0.96
C ALA A 63 -1.88 -3.97 -0.21
N GLN A 64 -1.37 -2.97 -0.94
CA GLN A 64 -0.49 -3.17 -2.09
C GLN A 64 0.77 -2.34 -1.89
N LEU A 65 1.93 -2.97 -2.10
CA LEU A 65 3.17 -2.28 -2.33
C LEU A 65 3.28 -1.99 -3.82
N TRP A 66 3.50 -0.73 -4.17
CA TRP A 66 3.72 -0.28 -5.54
C TRP A 66 5.21 -0.04 -5.76
N VAL A 67 5.75 -0.62 -6.82
CA VAL A 67 7.16 -0.54 -7.19
C VAL A 67 7.26 -0.13 -8.65
N HIS A 68 8.00 0.93 -8.94
CA HIS A 68 8.27 1.34 -10.30
C HIS A 68 9.50 0.58 -10.84
N LEU A 69 9.37 0.00 -12.02
CA LEU A 69 10.47 -0.62 -12.76
C LEU A 69 10.95 0.32 -13.87
N ARG A 70 12.26 0.58 -13.87
CA ARG A 70 12.97 1.28 -14.95
C ARG A 70 12.81 0.52 -16.28
N PRO A 71 12.84 1.24 -17.41
CA PRO A 71 12.86 0.58 -18.71
C PRO A 71 14.14 -0.24 -18.87
N ALA A 72 14.03 -1.42 -19.46
CA ALA A 72 15.18 -2.21 -19.86
C ALA A 72 15.67 -1.77 -21.25
N ASP A 73 16.98 -1.85 -21.50
CA ASP A 73 17.56 -1.58 -22.84
C ASP A 73 17.02 -2.57 -23.88
N GLU A 74 16.86 -3.83 -23.48
CA GLU A 74 16.40 -4.94 -24.32
C GLU A 74 15.25 -5.67 -23.62
N ALA A 75 14.43 -6.38 -24.39
CA ALA A 75 13.38 -7.19 -23.81
C ALA A 75 13.99 -8.28 -22.91
N THR A 76 13.55 -8.33 -21.65
CA THR A 76 14.17 -9.19 -20.65
C THR A 76 13.16 -9.67 -19.62
N THR A 77 13.49 -10.77 -18.94
CA THR A 77 12.75 -11.21 -17.76
C THR A 77 13.41 -10.62 -16.52
N VAL A 78 12.61 -9.97 -15.70
CA VAL A 78 12.98 -9.44 -14.38
C VAL A 78 12.45 -10.36 -13.28
N PHE A 79 13.32 -10.64 -12.30
CA PHE A 79 12.94 -11.33 -11.06
C PHE A 79 12.80 -10.30 -9.94
N LEU A 80 11.58 -9.84 -9.71
CA LEU A 80 11.27 -8.97 -8.58
C LEU A 80 11.19 -9.81 -7.30
N GLN A 81 12.05 -9.52 -6.33
CA GLN A 81 12.07 -10.11 -5.01
C GLN A 81 11.82 -9.06 -3.95
N ILE A 82 10.84 -9.36 -3.08
CA ILE A 82 10.49 -8.56 -1.92
C ILE A 82 10.89 -9.35 -0.67
N SER A 83 11.74 -8.78 0.17
CA SER A 83 12.20 -9.40 1.42
C SER A 83 11.94 -8.48 2.61
N ARG A 84 11.69 -9.05 3.79
CA ARG A 84 11.63 -8.30 5.05
C ARG A 84 13.06 -8.03 5.55
N LEU A 85 13.34 -6.78 5.87
CA LEU A 85 14.60 -6.39 6.50
C LEU A 85 14.68 -6.94 7.93
N MET A 86 15.90 -7.20 8.36
CA MET A 86 16.23 -7.65 9.71
C MET A 86 17.48 -6.90 10.16
N PRO A 87 17.65 -6.62 11.46
CA PRO A 87 18.89 -6.08 11.99
C PRO A 87 20.08 -6.92 11.57
N VAL A 88 21.19 -6.27 11.22
CA VAL A 88 22.42 -6.97 10.79
C VAL A 88 22.93 -7.95 11.86
N THR A 89 22.65 -7.66 13.13
CA THR A 89 22.97 -8.51 14.29
C THR A 89 22.27 -9.87 14.29
N ASP A 90 21.10 -9.97 13.65
CA ASP A 90 20.28 -11.20 13.61
C ASP A 90 20.67 -12.12 12.45
N GLY A 91 21.77 -11.79 11.75
CA GLY A 91 22.29 -12.47 10.58
C GLY A 91 21.81 -11.82 9.28
N ASN A 92 22.65 -11.89 8.25
CA ASN A 92 22.44 -11.21 6.96
C ASN A 92 21.37 -11.88 6.07
N ARG A 93 20.36 -12.52 6.67
CA ARG A 93 19.36 -13.31 5.96
C ARG A 93 17.99 -12.64 6.05
N HIS A 94 17.73 -11.74 5.11
CA HIS A 94 16.39 -11.21 4.90
C HIS A 94 15.39 -12.33 4.63
N ILE A 95 14.15 -12.16 5.13
CA ILE A 95 13.10 -13.16 4.97
C ILE A 95 12.30 -12.83 3.71
N ARG A 96 12.38 -13.68 2.68
CA ARG A 96 11.63 -13.49 1.45
C ARG A 96 10.12 -13.46 1.72
N ILE A 97 9.46 -12.38 1.30
CA ILE A 97 8.00 -12.21 1.34
C ILE A 97 7.39 -12.76 0.04
N ARG A 98 7.91 -12.33 -1.11
CA ARG A 98 7.36 -12.68 -2.42
C ARG A 98 8.43 -12.60 -3.50
N SER A 99 8.24 -13.40 -4.56
CA SER A 99 8.99 -13.23 -5.80
C SER A 99 8.04 -13.31 -6.98
N LEU A 100 8.27 -12.48 -7.99
CA LEU A 100 7.49 -12.38 -9.20
C LEU A 100 8.44 -12.41 -10.40
N LYS A 101 8.05 -13.17 -11.43
CA LYS A 101 8.70 -13.15 -12.74
C LYS A 101 7.91 -12.21 -13.64
N ILE A 102 8.56 -11.21 -14.20
CA ILE A 102 7.93 -10.15 -15.00
C ILE A 102 8.69 -10.05 -16.32
N ASP A 103 7.98 -10.13 -17.45
CA ASP A 103 8.58 -9.88 -18.75
C ASP A 103 8.45 -8.38 -19.08
N VAL A 104 9.60 -7.74 -19.32
CA VAL A 104 9.72 -6.31 -19.56
C VAL A 104 10.11 -6.09 -21.02
N ASN A 105 9.39 -5.20 -21.69
CA ASN A 105 9.70 -4.78 -23.05
C ASN A 105 10.78 -3.69 -23.03
N SER A 106 11.61 -3.68 -24.07
CA SER A 106 12.61 -2.63 -24.26
C SER A 106 11.96 -1.24 -24.26
N GLY A 107 12.56 -0.31 -23.51
CA GLY A 107 12.15 1.09 -23.45
C GLY A 107 10.86 1.38 -22.67
N VAL A 108 10.24 0.38 -22.04
CA VAL A 108 8.96 0.55 -21.33
C VAL A 108 9.17 0.47 -19.82
N SER A 109 8.84 1.53 -19.10
CA SER A 109 8.72 1.51 -17.63
C SER A 109 7.33 1.05 -17.20
N SER A 110 7.22 0.53 -15.97
CA SER A 110 5.94 0.04 -15.46
C SER A 110 5.82 0.10 -13.94
N TRP A 111 4.59 0.21 -13.47
CA TRP A 111 4.24 0.09 -12.05
C TRP A 111 3.78 -1.33 -11.74
N GLN A 112 4.44 -1.97 -10.79
CA GLN A 112 4.11 -3.30 -10.30
C GLN A 112 3.43 -3.20 -8.93
N SER A 113 2.30 -3.87 -8.77
CA SER A 113 1.60 -3.98 -7.50
C SER A 113 1.82 -5.36 -6.88
N ILE A 114 2.17 -5.37 -5.59
CA ILE A 114 2.47 -6.58 -4.84
C ILE A 114 1.58 -6.60 -3.60
N ASP A 115 0.81 -7.68 -3.42
CA ASP A 115 0.00 -7.84 -2.21
C ASP A 115 0.88 -8.09 -0.99
N VAL A 116 0.78 -7.16 -0.04
CA VAL A 116 1.51 -7.14 1.25
C VAL A 116 0.56 -7.11 2.45
N LYS A 117 -0.73 -7.44 2.26
CA LYS A 117 -1.75 -7.41 3.32
C LYS A 117 -1.33 -8.20 4.55
N GLN A 118 -0.78 -9.39 4.37
CA GLN A 118 -0.35 -10.23 5.49
C GLN A 118 0.82 -9.61 6.26
N VAL A 119 1.81 -9.05 5.55
CA VAL A 119 2.97 -8.37 6.14
C VAL A 119 2.51 -7.19 6.99
N LEU A 120 1.66 -6.33 6.41
CA LEU A 120 1.11 -5.18 7.12
C LEU A 120 0.28 -5.60 8.34
N THR A 121 -0.52 -6.67 8.23
CA THR A 121 -1.31 -7.19 9.35
C THR A 121 -0.42 -7.63 10.51
N VAL A 122 0.72 -8.27 10.23
CA VAL A 122 1.71 -8.65 11.26
C VAL A 122 2.31 -7.40 11.89
N TRP A 123 2.77 -6.44 11.09
CA TRP A 123 3.37 -5.20 11.59
C TRP A 123 2.42 -4.36 12.45
N LEU A 124 1.12 -4.33 12.15
CA LEU A 124 0.14 -3.65 13.02
C LEU A 124 -0.06 -4.35 14.37
N ARG A 125 0.15 -5.66 14.43
CA ARG A 125 0.06 -6.44 15.68
C ARG A 125 1.36 -6.44 16.47
N GLN A 126 2.49 -6.34 15.76
CA GLN A 126 3.86 -6.43 16.27
C GLN A 126 4.71 -5.33 15.60
N PRO A 127 4.50 -4.05 15.92
CA PRO A 127 5.17 -2.93 15.25
C PRO A 127 6.69 -2.96 15.40
N GLU A 128 7.23 -3.55 16.46
CA GLU A 128 8.66 -3.80 16.68
C GLU A 128 9.30 -4.72 15.63
N THR A 129 8.48 -5.42 14.85
CA THR A 129 8.94 -6.30 13.77
C THR A 129 9.05 -5.56 12.43
N ASN A 130 8.58 -4.31 12.35
CA ASN A 130 8.71 -3.50 11.16
C ASN A 130 10.11 -2.90 11.06
N TRP A 131 10.94 -3.52 10.23
CA TRP A 131 12.28 -3.05 9.88
C TRP A 131 12.33 -2.51 8.44
N GLY A 132 11.21 -2.52 7.74
CA GLY A 132 11.13 -2.21 6.32
C GLY A 132 11.24 -3.43 5.39
N ILE A 133 11.32 -3.12 4.11
CA ILE A 133 11.28 -4.05 2.98
C ILE A 133 12.48 -3.78 2.09
N GLU A 134 13.19 -4.84 1.73
CA GLU A 134 14.16 -4.85 0.65
C GLU A 134 13.44 -5.18 -0.67
N ILE A 135 13.74 -4.41 -1.71
CA ILE A 135 13.14 -4.54 -3.04
C ILE A 135 14.28 -4.68 -4.05
N ASN A 136 14.35 -5.84 -4.69
CA ASN A 136 15.36 -6.14 -5.70
C ASN A 136 14.64 -6.58 -6.99
N ALA A 137 14.97 -6.02 -8.15
CA ALA A 137 14.36 -6.38 -9.42
C ALA A 137 15.43 -6.60 -10.50
N PHE A 138 16.13 -7.73 -10.41
CA PHE A 138 17.23 -8.03 -11.32
C PHE A 138 16.75 -8.59 -12.65
N ASP A 139 17.24 -8.00 -13.75
CA ASP A 139 17.11 -8.56 -15.09
C ASP A 139 18.09 -9.72 -15.34
N SER A 140 18.04 -10.29 -16.55
CA SER A 140 18.95 -11.38 -16.96
C SER A 140 20.44 -10.99 -16.99
N ARG A 141 20.77 -9.70 -17.00
CA ARG A 141 22.13 -9.16 -17.01
C ARG A 141 22.61 -8.77 -15.60
N GLY A 142 21.74 -8.86 -14.59
CA GLY A 142 22.03 -8.48 -13.21
C GLY A 142 21.83 -7.00 -12.93
N ASN A 143 21.18 -6.24 -13.81
CA ASN A 143 20.82 -4.85 -13.53
C ASN A 143 19.59 -4.81 -12.64
N ASP A 144 19.63 -4.03 -11.56
CA ASP A 144 18.45 -3.77 -10.75
C ASP A 144 17.59 -2.68 -11.38
N LEU A 145 16.39 -3.06 -11.82
CA LEU A 145 15.44 -2.14 -12.44
C LEU A 145 14.49 -1.51 -11.42
N ALA A 146 14.53 -1.89 -10.14
CA ALA A 146 13.67 -1.27 -9.12
C ALA A 146 14.11 0.17 -8.84
N VAL A 147 13.17 1.11 -8.91
CA VAL A 147 13.39 2.45 -8.37
C VAL A 147 13.18 2.38 -6.86
N THR A 148 14.28 2.45 -6.10
CA THR A 148 14.27 2.41 -4.63
C THR A 148 14.79 3.70 -4.01
N SER A 149 15.67 4.42 -4.70
CA SER A 149 16.13 5.77 -4.33
C SER A 149 15.78 6.78 -5.41
N ALA A 150 15.56 8.03 -5.03
CA ALA A 150 15.24 9.12 -5.94
C ALA A 150 16.50 9.59 -6.69
N GLU A 151 16.87 8.89 -7.76
CA GLU A 151 17.89 9.40 -8.69
C GLU A 151 17.35 10.62 -9.45
N PRO A 152 18.22 11.50 -9.98
CA PRO A 152 17.77 12.64 -10.78
C PRO A 152 16.86 12.20 -11.94
N GLY A 153 15.62 12.70 -11.97
CA GLY A 153 14.61 12.30 -12.95
C GLY A 153 13.64 11.20 -12.49
N GLU A 154 13.82 10.65 -11.29
CA GLU A 154 12.94 9.62 -10.70
C GLU A 154 12.07 10.13 -9.55
N GLU A 155 11.88 11.45 -9.49
CA GLU A 155 11.04 12.10 -8.48
C GLU A 155 9.58 11.62 -8.58
N GLY A 156 9.05 11.12 -7.48
CA GLY A 156 7.67 10.59 -7.40
C GLY A 156 7.54 9.13 -7.84
N LEU A 157 8.63 8.46 -8.21
CA LEU A 157 8.66 7.04 -8.56
C LEU A 157 9.08 6.13 -7.40
N GLN A 158 9.28 6.69 -6.21
CA GLN A 158 9.64 5.92 -5.03
C GLN A 158 8.52 4.93 -4.65
N PRO A 159 8.88 3.78 -4.05
CA PRO A 159 7.91 2.81 -3.62
C PRO A 159 6.93 3.40 -2.60
N PHE A 160 5.67 2.99 -2.68
CA PHE A 160 4.64 3.38 -1.72
C PHE A 160 3.69 2.21 -1.42
N MET A 161 3.10 2.23 -0.23
CA MET A 161 2.10 1.27 0.17
C MET A 161 0.71 1.92 0.15
N GLU A 162 -0.20 1.36 -0.64
CA GLU A 162 -1.62 1.72 -0.69
C GLU A 162 -2.41 0.74 0.16
N VAL A 163 -3.15 1.24 1.14
CA VAL A 163 -3.95 0.43 2.06
C VAL A 163 -5.39 0.89 2.02
N LYS A 164 -6.29 -0.01 1.63
CA LYS A 164 -7.74 0.22 1.71
C LYS A 164 -8.28 -0.40 2.97
N ILE A 165 -8.96 0.41 3.78
CA ILE A 165 -9.60 -0.02 5.02
C ILE A 165 -11.11 0.23 4.97
N SER A 166 -11.87 -0.65 5.62
CA SER A 166 -13.30 -0.41 5.84
C SER A 166 -13.46 0.74 6.84
N GLU A 167 -14.44 1.63 6.67
CA GLU A 167 -14.74 2.66 7.67
C GLU A 167 -15.17 2.01 9.00
N GLY A 168 -14.73 2.59 10.12
CA GLY A 168 -15.09 2.11 11.46
C GLY A 168 -16.37 2.82 11.90
N PRO A 169 -17.15 2.25 12.83
CA PRO A 169 -18.37 2.89 13.31
C PRO A 169 -18.03 4.25 13.94
N LYS A 170 -18.30 5.34 13.21
CA LYS A 170 -18.28 6.70 13.76
C LYS A 170 -19.44 6.79 14.74
N ARG A 171 -19.17 6.73 16.05
CA ARG A 171 -20.18 7.10 17.05
C ARG A 171 -20.49 8.58 16.88
N ALA A 172 -21.52 8.90 16.09
CA ALA A 172 -22.15 10.20 16.12
C ALA A 172 -22.75 10.38 17.52
N ARG A 173 -22.14 11.24 18.33
CA ARG A 173 -22.69 11.63 19.62
C ARG A 173 -23.94 12.46 19.31
N ARG A 174 -25.14 11.89 19.50
CA ARG A 174 -26.38 12.67 19.49
C ARG A 174 -26.32 13.63 20.67
N ASP A 175 -26.18 14.93 20.39
CA ASP A 175 -26.57 15.96 21.34
C ASP A 175 -28.10 15.97 21.40
N THR A 176 -28.66 15.16 22.31
CA THR A 176 -30.01 15.40 22.81
C THR A 176 -29.91 16.46 23.90
N GLY A 177 -30.09 17.71 23.49
CA GLY A 177 -30.45 18.82 24.39
C GLY A 177 -31.94 18.84 24.66
#